data_AF-K2FU71-F1
#
_entry.id   AF-K2FU71-F1
#
_cell.length_a   1.000
_cell.length_b   1.000
_cell.length_c   1.000
_cell.angle_alpha   90.00
_cell.angle_beta   90.00
_cell.angle_gamma   90.00
#
_symmetry.space_group_name_H-M   'P 1'
#
loop_
_entity.id
_entity.type
_entity.pdbx_description
1 polymer ?
#
loop_
_entity_poly.entity_id
_entity_poly.type
_entity_poly.pdbx_seq_one_letter_code
_entity_poly.pdbx_strand_id
1 'polypeptide(L)'
;MCDPLPVGKKTLSDRKRKVCQVKRLFKNNKILFAALVLTFFGLTLRIFEAETRFEIAQAQVKGEELNLKSPLFEEKEGIFDLEQEKDLNSRDEYLPKNVIDGSNELFAQKIYALVGDAPIKEMVPYISKRDDKVAAFLIGIAKKESSFGLASPSKDGKTCYNYWGYKGSAGRGTGMGYACFASAEEAVNIVGNRIEVLVEKNRSTPAKMVDTWKCGTSCKGDPGAPSWVSTVALYFDKLVEKNS
;
A
#
# COMPACT_ATOMS: atom_id res chain seq x y z
N MET A 1 16.79 10.09 96.66
CA MET A 1 18.02 9.90 95.86
C MET A 1 17.81 8.69 94.97
N CYS A 2 18.08 8.87 93.68
CA CYS A 2 18.39 7.87 92.64
C CYS A 2 17.25 6.97 92.11
N ASP A 3 16.63 7.48 91.04
CA ASP A 3 16.39 6.90 89.70
C ASP A 3 15.91 5.43 89.52
N PRO A 4 14.78 5.24 88.79
CA PRO A 4 14.47 3.98 88.13
C PRO A 4 15.02 3.92 86.68
N LEU A 5 15.45 2.70 86.36
CA LEU A 5 15.83 2.05 85.09
C LEU A 5 15.43 2.69 83.74
N PRO A 6 16.28 2.60 82.69
CA PRO A 6 15.91 2.98 81.32
C PRO A 6 15.25 1.81 80.58
N VAL A 7 13.96 1.94 80.25
CA VAL A 7 13.25 1.07 79.32
C VAL A 7 13.50 1.53 77.88
N GLY A 8 14.02 0.61 77.06
CA GLY A 8 14.41 0.83 75.67
C GLY A 8 13.26 1.22 74.74
N LYS A 9 13.43 2.36 74.06
CA LYS A 9 12.61 2.78 72.92
C LYS A 9 13.38 2.58 71.61
N LYS A 10 13.31 1.37 71.05
CA LYS A 10 13.70 1.09 69.65
C LYS A 10 12.56 0.36 68.94
N THR A 11 11.50 1.05 68.49
CA THR A 11 10.53 0.43 67.54
C THR A 11 9.54 1.37 66.82
N LEU A 12 9.65 2.70 66.92
CA LEU A 12 8.71 3.61 66.21
C LEU A 12 9.34 4.54 65.16
N SER A 13 10.67 4.64 65.12
CA SER A 13 11.40 5.51 64.19
C SER A 13 11.52 4.92 62.77
N ASP A 14 11.80 3.61 62.67
CA ASP A 14 12.11 2.98 61.38
C ASP A 14 10.89 2.76 60.48
N ARG A 15 9.69 2.61 61.06
CA ARG A 15 8.45 2.46 60.27
C ARG A 15 8.06 3.77 59.58
N LYS A 16 8.25 4.93 60.24
CA LYS A 16 7.99 6.24 59.64
C LYS A 16 8.99 6.58 58.52
N ARG A 17 10.24 6.10 58.62
CA ARG A 17 11.27 6.32 57.60
C ARG A 17 10.99 5.56 56.30
N LYS A 18 10.55 4.29 56.39
CA LYS A 18 10.19 3.49 55.19
C LYS A 18 8.93 4.00 54.49
N VAL A 19 7.90 4.44 55.22
CA VAL A 19 6.66 4.99 54.63
C VAL A 19 6.90 6.32 53.90
N CYS A 20 7.86 7.13 54.34
CA CYS A 20 8.21 8.38 53.67
C CYS A 20 9.01 8.18 52.38
N GLN A 21 9.85 7.13 52.30
CA GLN A 21 10.59 6.80 51.08
C GLN A 21 9.67 6.30 49.95
N VAL A 22 8.67 5.47 50.26
CA VAL A 22 7.70 4.96 49.27
C VAL A 22 6.85 6.10 48.69
N LYS A 23 6.36 7.03 49.53
CA LYS A 23 5.58 8.19 49.04
C LYS A 23 6.38 9.12 48.12
N ARG A 24 7.72 9.16 48.26
CA ARG A 24 8.60 9.98 47.39
C ARG A 24 8.79 9.37 46.01
N LEU A 25 8.84 8.03 45.91
CA LEU A 25 8.88 7.31 44.63
C LEU A 25 7.58 7.50 43.82
N PHE A 26 6.41 7.48 44.47
CA PHE A 26 5.13 7.69 43.80
C PHE A 26 4.88 9.14 43.36
N LYS A 27 5.48 10.14 44.03
CA LYS A 27 5.24 11.56 43.70
C LYS A 27 6.04 12.04 42.48
N ASN A 28 7.22 11.46 42.24
CA ASN A 28 8.10 11.84 41.12
C ASN A 28 7.95 10.97 39.86
N ASN A 29 7.26 9.83 39.94
CA ASN A 29 7.12 8.89 38.83
C ASN A 29 5.72 8.87 38.19
N LYS A 30 4.94 9.95 38.32
CA LYS A 30 3.61 10.06 37.65
C LYS A 30 3.70 9.83 36.15
N ILE A 31 4.79 10.29 35.52
CA ILE A 31 5.05 10.08 34.09
C ILE A 31 5.34 8.60 33.79
N LEU A 32 6.15 7.94 34.62
CA LEU A 32 6.47 6.51 34.47
C LEU A 32 5.22 5.63 34.65
N PHE A 33 4.35 5.99 35.61
CA PHE A 33 3.08 5.30 35.83
C PHE A 33 2.12 5.50 34.65
N ALA A 34 2.00 6.73 34.14
CA ALA A 34 1.18 7.00 32.96
C ALA A 34 1.68 6.23 31.72
N ALA A 35 3.02 6.13 31.54
CA ALA A 35 3.60 5.35 30.46
C ALA A 35 3.27 3.85 30.58
N LEU A 36 3.35 3.27 31.79
CA LEU A 36 2.99 1.87 32.01
C LEU A 36 1.49 1.58 31.81
N VAL A 37 0.62 2.52 32.17
CA VAL A 37 -0.83 2.36 31.93
C VAL A 37 -1.13 2.43 30.43
N LEU A 38 -0.50 3.35 29.70
CA LEU A 38 -0.68 3.47 28.24
C LEU A 38 -0.16 2.25 27.48
N THR A 39 0.97 1.67 27.90
CA THR A 39 1.50 0.44 27.27
C THR A 39 0.59 -0.76 27.55
N PHE A 40 0.07 -0.89 28.77
CA PHE A 40 -0.87 -1.95 29.13
C PHE A 40 -2.21 -1.78 28.38
N PHE A 41 -2.73 -0.56 28.26
CA PHE A 41 -3.95 -0.27 27.50
C PHE A 41 -3.80 -0.57 26.01
N GLY A 42 -2.65 -0.22 25.41
CA GLY A 42 -2.34 -0.55 24.02
C GLY A 42 -2.25 -2.06 23.77
N LEU A 43 -1.70 -2.83 24.73
CA LEU A 43 -1.68 -4.30 24.66
C LEU A 43 -3.10 -4.89 24.75
N THR A 44 -3.96 -4.36 25.62
CA THR A 44 -5.35 -4.84 25.76
C THR A 44 -6.20 -4.55 24.51
N LEU A 45 -6.00 -3.40 23.85
CA LEU A 45 -6.69 -3.08 22.59
C LEU A 45 -6.32 -4.06 21.46
N ARG A 46 -5.05 -4.50 21.41
CA ARG A 46 -4.63 -5.49 20.40
C ARG A 46 -5.22 -6.88 20.62
N ILE A 47 -5.45 -7.28 21.88
CA ILE A 47 -6.10 -8.56 22.20
C ILE A 47 -7.59 -8.50 21.82
N PHE A 48 -8.26 -7.38 22.08
CA PHE A 48 -9.67 -7.19 21.70
C PHE A 48 -9.88 -7.13 20.18
N GLU A 49 -8.94 -6.53 19.44
CA GLU A 49 -8.94 -6.60 17.96
C GLU A 49 -8.65 -8.01 17.42
N ALA A 50 -7.98 -8.87 18.18
CA ALA A 50 -7.72 -10.25 17.75
C ALA A 50 -8.98 -11.15 17.91
N GLU A 51 -9.77 -10.96 18.97
CA GLU A 51 -11.02 -11.69 19.17
C GLU A 51 -12.06 -11.37 18.09
N THR A 52 -12.22 -10.10 17.73
CA THR A 52 -13.15 -9.68 16.66
C THR A 52 -12.78 -10.24 15.28
N ARG A 53 -11.48 -10.42 14.98
CA ARG A 53 -11.04 -11.06 13.72
C ARG A 53 -11.35 -12.56 13.68
N PHE A 54 -11.33 -13.24 14.84
CA PHE A 54 -11.62 -14.67 14.89
C PHE A 54 -13.12 -14.97 14.71
N GLU A 55 -14.00 -14.11 15.24
CA GLU A 55 -15.44 -14.26 15.04
C GLU A 55 -15.86 -13.99 13.59
N ILE A 56 -15.26 -12.99 12.92
CA ILE A 56 -15.53 -12.71 11.50
C ILE A 56 -15.04 -13.86 10.60
N ALA A 57 -13.90 -14.48 10.93
CA ALA A 57 -13.37 -15.63 10.20
C ALA A 57 -14.28 -16.86 10.30
N GLN A 58 -14.95 -17.08 11.45
CA GLN A 58 -15.90 -18.19 11.59
C GLN A 58 -17.26 -17.91 10.91
N ALA A 59 -17.68 -16.64 10.82
CA ALA A 59 -18.89 -16.26 10.12
C ALA A 59 -18.78 -16.46 8.58
N GLN A 60 -17.60 -16.26 7.98
CA GLN A 60 -17.39 -16.48 6.54
C GLN A 60 -17.35 -17.96 6.13
N VAL A 61 -17.08 -18.88 7.06
CA VAL A 61 -17.03 -20.33 6.74
C VAL A 61 -18.43 -20.97 6.78
N LYS A 62 -19.48 -20.24 7.22
CA LYS A 62 -20.80 -20.82 7.52
C LYS A 62 -22.02 -20.19 6.81
N GLY A 63 -21.85 -19.40 5.75
CA GLY A 63 -22.94 -18.94 4.87
C GLY A 63 -22.78 -19.53 3.46
N GLU A 64 -23.45 -20.64 3.14
CA GLU A 64 -24.76 -20.73 2.49
C GLU A 64 -24.68 -20.45 0.97
N GLU A 65 -24.64 -21.54 0.19
CA GLU A 65 -24.79 -21.53 -1.28
C GLU A 65 -26.15 -20.94 -1.67
N LEU A 66 -26.17 -19.65 -2.00
CA LEU A 66 -27.31 -19.05 -2.70
C LEU A 66 -27.00 -19.00 -4.19
N ASN A 67 -27.57 -19.97 -4.91
CA ASN A 67 -27.71 -20.00 -6.36
C ASN A 67 -28.55 -18.79 -6.82
N LEU A 68 -27.88 -17.68 -7.14
CA LEU A 68 -28.47 -16.54 -7.82
C LEU A 68 -28.29 -16.70 -9.33
N LYS A 69 -29.30 -17.28 -9.98
CA LYS A 69 -29.47 -17.20 -11.44
C LYS A 69 -29.77 -15.76 -11.82
N SER A 70 -28.84 -15.08 -12.50
CA SER A 70 -29.11 -13.80 -13.16
C SER A 70 -29.96 -14.02 -14.41
N PRO A 71 -31.13 -13.39 -14.55
CA PRO A 71 -31.92 -13.41 -15.77
C PRO A 71 -31.49 -12.21 -16.61
N LEU A 72 -30.44 -12.35 -17.41
CA LEU A 72 -30.02 -11.24 -18.29
C LEU A 72 -29.40 -11.67 -19.63
N PHE A 73 -29.67 -12.90 -20.07
CA PHE A 73 -29.36 -13.32 -21.43
C PHE A 73 -30.48 -14.23 -21.91
N GLU A 74 -31.53 -13.58 -22.40
CA GLU A 74 -32.52 -14.23 -23.24
C GLU A 74 -32.60 -13.41 -24.54
N GLU A 75 -32.43 -14.13 -25.65
CA GLU A 75 -32.87 -13.76 -27.00
C GLU A 75 -31.98 -12.80 -27.83
N LYS A 76 -31.16 -13.40 -28.70
CA LYS A 76 -31.41 -13.38 -30.16
C LYS A 76 -30.43 -14.30 -30.90
N GLU A 77 -30.88 -15.51 -31.18
CA GLU A 77 -30.41 -16.26 -32.34
C GLU A 77 -31.34 -15.94 -33.51
N GLY A 78 -30.76 -15.71 -34.68
CA GLY A 78 -31.50 -15.77 -35.94
C GLY A 78 -31.06 -14.78 -37.01
N ILE A 79 -30.40 -15.35 -38.03
CA ILE A 79 -30.56 -15.01 -39.46
C ILE A 79 -29.61 -13.91 -39.98
N PHE A 80 -28.42 -14.32 -40.41
CA PHE A 80 -27.95 -13.98 -41.76
C PHE A 80 -26.86 -14.97 -42.20
N ASP A 81 -27.29 -16.09 -42.79
CA ASP A 81 -26.48 -16.78 -43.79
C ASP A 81 -26.52 -15.94 -45.07
N LEU A 82 -25.36 -15.61 -45.63
CA LEU A 82 -25.03 -15.95 -47.01
C LEU A 82 -23.53 -15.70 -47.27
N GLU A 83 -22.92 -16.78 -47.74
CA GLU A 83 -21.55 -17.02 -48.20
C GLU A 83 -20.99 -15.94 -49.17
N GLN A 84 -19.67 -15.72 -49.22
CA GLN A 84 -18.73 -16.59 -49.94
C GLN A 84 -17.26 -16.15 -49.82
N GLU A 85 -16.40 -17.13 -50.08
CA GLU A 85 -15.01 -17.39 -49.70
C GLU A 85 -13.88 -16.63 -50.43
N LYS A 86 -12.69 -16.71 -49.78
CA LYS A 86 -11.31 -17.01 -50.26
C LYS A 86 -10.30 -16.07 -49.60
N ASP A 87 -9.14 -16.46 -49.09
CA ASP A 87 -8.24 -17.56 -49.44
C ASP A 87 -7.27 -17.88 -48.27
N LEU A 88 -6.59 -19.02 -48.38
CA LEU A 88 -5.82 -19.75 -47.37
C LEU A 88 -4.43 -19.17 -46.98
N ASN A 89 -3.93 -19.65 -45.82
CA ASN A 89 -2.52 -19.72 -45.35
C ASN A 89 -1.88 -18.52 -44.63
N SER A 90 -2.03 -18.50 -43.29
CA SER A 90 -0.87 -18.54 -42.39
C SER A 90 -1.28 -19.16 -41.05
N ARG A 91 -0.83 -20.40 -40.85
CA ARG A 91 -1.03 -21.22 -39.66
C ARG A 91 -0.05 -20.75 -38.58
N ASP A 92 -0.33 -19.60 -37.98
CA ASP A 92 0.13 -19.29 -36.63
C ASP A 92 -1.01 -19.67 -35.69
N GLU A 93 -0.78 -20.75 -34.96
CA GLU A 93 -1.59 -21.29 -33.90
C GLU A 93 -1.88 -20.19 -32.87
N TYR A 94 -3.02 -19.51 -33.03
CA TYR A 94 -3.54 -18.57 -32.06
C TYR A 94 -4.09 -19.39 -30.88
N LEU A 95 -3.18 -19.84 -30.02
CA LEU A 95 -3.52 -20.40 -28.73
C LEU A 95 -4.27 -19.30 -27.95
N PRO A 96 -5.56 -19.50 -27.61
CA PRO A 96 -6.25 -18.59 -26.72
C PRO A 96 -5.52 -18.62 -25.39
N LYS A 97 -4.87 -17.50 -25.04
CA LYS A 97 -4.19 -17.29 -23.77
C LYS A 97 -5.23 -17.11 -22.65
N ASN A 98 -6.09 -18.11 -22.45
CA ASN A 98 -6.95 -18.30 -21.28
C ASN A 98 -6.24 -19.19 -20.25
N VAL A 99 -4.94 -18.94 -20.10
CA VAL A 99 -4.14 -19.24 -18.93
C VAL A 99 -3.68 -17.81 -18.61
N ILE A 100 -4.26 -17.06 -17.68
CA ILE A 100 -4.08 -17.22 -16.25
C ILE A 100 -4.97 -16.16 -15.54
N ASP A 101 -5.88 -16.56 -14.65
CA ASP A 101 -6.49 -15.64 -13.66
C ASP A 101 -5.70 -15.64 -12.33
N GLY A 102 -5.08 -16.78 -11.98
CA GLY A 102 -4.38 -16.96 -10.70
C GLY A 102 -3.05 -16.20 -10.51
N SER A 103 -2.20 -16.02 -11.54
CA SER A 103 -0.94 -15.27 -11.40
C SER A 103 -1.17 -13.78 -11.24
N ASN A 104 -2.15 -13.22 -11.96
CA ASN A 104 -2.51 -11.81 -11.82
C ASN A 104 -3.11 -11.54 -10.44
N GLU A 105 -3.92 -12.46 -9.91
CA GLU A 105 -4.45 -12.36 -8.56
C GLU A 105 -3.35 -12.44 -7.49
N LEU A 106 -2.44 -13.41 -7.58
CA LEU A 106 -1.29 -13.52 -6.66
C LEU A 106 -0.39 -12.28 -6.73
N PHE A 107 -0.16 -11.76 -7.94
CA PHE A 107 0.61 -10.53 -8.12
C PHE A 107 -0.10 -9.31 -7.53
N ALA A 108 -1.42 -9.18 -7.73
CA ALA A 108 -2.24 -8.16 -7.11
C ALA A 108 -2.19 -8.25 -5.57
N GLN A 109 -2.26 -9.45 -5.00
CA GLN A 109 -2.12 -9.67 -3.55
C GLN A 109 -0.76 -9.20 -3.02
N LYS A 110 0.34 -9.46 -3.74
CA LYS A 110 1.66 -8.91 -3.41
C LYS A 110 1.64 -7.39 -3.40
N ILE A 111 1.05 -6.76 -4.41
CA ILE A 111 0.94 -5.29 -4.48
C ILE A 111 0.09 -4.77 -3.31
N TYR A 112 -1.06 -5.38 -3.02
CA TYR A 112 -1.92 -5.02 -1.88
C TYR A 112 -1.15 -5.05 -0.56
N ALA A 113 -0.34 -6.09 -0.33
CA ALA A 113 0.49 -6.21 0.87
C ALA A 113 1.55 -5.09 0.97
N LEU A 114 2.09 -4.61 -0.15
CA LEU A 114 3.08 -3.52 -0.17
C LEU A 114 2.48 -2.14 0.09
N VAL A 115 1.27 -1.89 -0.43
CA VAL A 115 0.64 -0.57 -0.36
C VAL A 115 -0.27 -0.39 0.87
N GLY A 116 -0.76 -1.49 1.45
CA GLY A 116 -1.65 -1.47 2.60
C GLY A 116 -2.94 -0.70 2.32
N ASP A 117 -3.32 0.18 3.25
CA ASP A 117 -4.51 1.03 3.13
C ASP A 117 -4.23 2.42 2.54
N ALA A 118 -3.05 2.61 1.92
CA ALA A 118 -2.75 3.86 1.24
C ALA A 118 -3.69 4.09 0.04
N PRO A 119 -3.92 5.36 -0.37
CA PRO A 119 -4.84 5.69 -1.46
C PRO A 119 -4.62 4.89 -2.76
N ILE A 120 -3.37 4.59 -3.14
CA ILE A 120 -3.06 3.75 -4.31
C ILE A 120 -3.67 2.36 -4.30
N LYS A 121 -4.16 1.85 -3.16
CA LYS A 121 -4.88 0.58 -3.06
C LYS A 121 -6.01 0.46 -4.10
N GLU A 122 -6.72 1.55 -4.37
CA GLU A 122 -7.82 1.57 -5.34
C GLU A 122 -7.34 1.37 -6.80
N MET A 123 -6.06 1.60 -7.07
CA MET A 123 -5.44 1.47 -8.39
C MET A 123 -4.90 0.06 -8.66
N VAL A 124 -4.73 -0.76 -7.62
CA VAL A 124 -4.13 -2.10 -7.73
C VAL A 124 -4.82 -3.02 -8.75
N PRO A 125 -6.16 -3.04 -8.91
CA PRO A 125 -6.82 -3.84 -9.95
C PRO A 125 -6.41 -3.49 -11.38
N TYR A 126 -5.92 -2.27 -11.61
CA TYR A 126 -5.44 -1.81 -12.91
C TYR A 126 -3.92 -1.96 -13.04
N ILE A 127 -3.19 -1.72 -11.95
CA ILE A 127 -1.72 -1.85 -11.92
C ILE A 127 -1.31 -3.31 -12.12
N SER A 128 -1.99 -4.26 -11.48
CA SER A 128 -1.67 -5.71 -11.55
C SER A 128 -1.89 -6.33 -12.92
N LYS A 129 -2.63 -5.67 -13.82
CA LYS A 129 -2.84 -6.11 -15.21
C LYS A 129 -1.73 -5.68 -16.16
N ARG A 130 -0.78 -4.87 -15.68
CA ARG A 130 0.38 -4.40 -16.46
C ARG A 130 1.52 -5.39 -16.36
N ASP A 131 2.46 -5.31 -17.30
CA ASP A 131 3.76 -6.00 -17.21
C ASP A 131 4.40 -5.78 -15.83
N ASP A 132 5.00 -6.82 -15.26
CA ASP A 132 5.53 -6.82 -13.90
C ASP A 132 6.49 -5.66 -13.66
N LYS A 133 7.34 -5.29 -14.64
CA LYS A 133 8.27 -4.15 -14.50
C LYS A 133 7.54 -2.83 -14.53
N VAL A 134 6.52 -2.69 -15.38
CA VAL A 134 5.69 -1.48 -15.44
C VAL A 134 4.94 -1.30 -14.13
N ALA A 135 4.30 -2.35 -13.63
CA ALA A 135 3.63 -2.37 -12.33
C ALA A 135 4.60 -2.03 -11.18
N ALA A 136 5.79 -2.62 -11.20
CA ALA A 136 6.83 -2.36 -10.22
C ALA A 136 7.30 -0.89 -10.20
N PHE A 137 7.45 -0.28 -11.38
CA PHE A 137 7.73 1.16 -11.48
C PHE A 137 6.56 2.01 -11.01
N LEU A 138 5.32 1.66 -11.37
CA LEU A 138 4.12 2.36 -10.90
C LEU A 138 4.09 2.39 -9.36
N ILE A 139 4.35 1.27 -8.69
CA ILE A 139 4.38 1.20 -7.21
C ILE A 139 5.59 1.97 -6.65
N GLY A 140 6.80 1.70 -7.13
CA GLY A 140 8.01 2.31 -6.58
C GLY A 140 8.04 3.83 -6.73
N ILE A 141 7.65 4.35 -7.89
CA ILE A 141 7.59 5.80 -8.13
C ILE A 141 6.48 6.42 -7.28
N ALA A 142 5.30 5.79 -7.18
CA ALA A 142 4.22 6.31 -6.34
C ALA A 142 4.61 6.40 -4.85
N LYS A 143 5.38 5.43 -4.34
CA LYS A 143 5.95 5.55 -2.99
C LYS A 143 6.80 6.81 -2.87
N LYS A 144 7.68 7.03 -3.84
CA LYS A 144 8.68 8.09 -3.76
C LYS A 144 8.07 9.49 -3.91
N GLU A 145 7.11 9.65 -4.81
CA GLU A 145 6.57 10.97 -5.19
C GLU A 145 5.43 11.43 -4.28
N SER A 146 4.63 10.50 -3.73
CA SER A 146 3.42 10.87 -2.99
C SER A 146 3.18 10.04 -1.73
N SER A 147 4.14 9.19 -1.33
CA SER A 147 3.92 8.19 -0.29
C SER A 147 2.65 7.36 -0.56
N PHE A 148 2.54 6.80 -1.77
CA PHE A 148 1.37 6.01 -2.20
C PHE A 148 0.05 6.80 -2.26
N GLY A 149 0.13 8.09 -2.59
CA GLY A 149 -1.02 8.96 -2.75
C GLY A 149 -1.44 9.74 -1.51
N LEU A 150 -0.76 9.59 -0.37
CA LEU A 150 -1.01 10.38 0.84
C LEU A 150 -0.76 11.89 0.61
N ALA A 151 0.18 12.24 -0.27
CA ALA A 151 0.46 13.61 -0.69
C ALA A 151 -0.01 13.86 -2.14
N SER A 152 -1.22 13.41 -2.48
CA SER A 152 -1.81 13.61 -3.81
C SER A 152 -2.31 15.03 -4.03
N PRO A 153 -2.17 15.60 -5.24
CA PRO A 153 -2.88 16.82 -5.60
C PRO A 153 -4.40 16.60 -5.56
N SER A 154 -5.13 17.70 -5.34
CA SER A 154 -6.57 17.75 -5.39
C SER A 154 -7.05 18.91 -6.24
N LYS A 155 -8.30 18.81 -6.73
CA LYS A 155 -8.98 19.83 -7.51
C LYS A 155 -10.47 19.77 -7.18
N ASP A 156 -11.05 20.92 -6.85
CA ASP A 156 -12.46 21.07 -6.48
C ASP A 156 -12.87 20.13 -5.32
N GLY A 157 -12.00 20.01 -4.32
CA GLY A 157 -12.22 19.12 -3.17
C GLY A 157 -12.13 17.61 -3.46
N LYS A 158 -11.79 17.22 -4.69
CA LYS A 158 -11.64 15.82 -5.11
C LYS A 158 -10.17 15.50 -5.39
N THR A 159 -9.76 14.26 -5.10
CA THR A 159 -8.44 13.76 -5.48
C THR A 159 -8.26 13.80 -7.01
N CYS A 160 -7.01 14.03 -7.44
CA CYS A 160 -6.60 14.01 -8.84
C CYS A 160 -5.99 12.68 -9.28
N TYR A 161 -5.92 11.68 -8.39
CA TYR A 161 -5.35 10.35 -8.66
C TYR A 161 -3.92 10.37 -9.22
N ASN A 162 -3.14 11.42 -8.94
CA ASN A 162 -1.79 11.57 -9.47
C ASN A 162 -0.75 11.31 -8.38
N TYR A 163 -0.24 10.10 -8.36
CA TYR A 163 0.69 9.66 -7.33
C TYR A 163 2.15 9.68 -7.76
N TRP A 164 2.41 10.06 -9.02
CA TRP A 164 3.72 9.95 -9.67
C TRP A 164 4.34 11.30 -10.05
N GLY A 165 3.71 12.41 -9.68
CA GLY A 165 4.15 13.75 -10.08
C GLY A 165 4.02 14.02 -11.58
N TYR A 166 3.10 13.32 -12.27
CA TYR A 166 2.95 13.42 -13.72
C TYR A 166 2.41 14.80 -14.12
N LYS A 167 2.99 15.42 -15.15
CA LYS A 167 2.64 16.78 -15.64
C LYS A 167 2.03 16.82 -17.03
N GLY A 168 1.78 15.65 -17.64
CA GLY A 168 1.12 15.58 -18.95
C GLY A 168 -0.38 15.86 -18.87
N SER A 169 -1.06 15.68 -20.00
CA SER A 169 -2.51 15.87 -20.11
C SER A 169 -3.28 14.78 -19.36
N ALA A 170 -4.45 15.15 -18.82
CA ALA A 170 -5.40 14.26 -18.15
C ALA A 170 -6.83 14.81 -18.26
N GLY A 171 -7.83 13.96 -18.00
CA GLY A 171 -9.25 14.21 -18.25
C GLY A 171 -9.84 15.39 -17.49
N ARG A 172 -9.30 15.74 -16.32
CA ARG A 172 -9.72 16.93 -15.55
C ARG A 172 -8.73 18.10 -15.67
N GLY A 173 -7.83 18.06 -16.65
CA GLY A 173 -6.80 19.06 -16.88
C GLY A 173 -5.71 19.02 -15.80
N THR A 174 -5.41 20.17 -15.18
CA THR A 174 -4.39 20.27 -14.13
C THR A 174 -4.99 20.62 -12.77
N GLY A 175 -4.36 20.12 -11.71
CA GLY A 175 -4.64 20.42 -10.31
C GLY A 175 -3.32 20.55 -9.54
N MET A 176 -3.13 21.67 -8.84
CA MET A 176 -1.89 22.00 -8.10
C MET A 176 -0.59 21.87 -8.94
N GLY A 177 -0.66 22.15 -10.25
CA GLY A 177 0.49 22.06 -11.16
C GLY A 177 0.81 20.65 -11.68
N TYR A 178 -0.03 19.66 -11.38
CA TYR A 178 0.08 18.29 -11.86
C TYR A 178 -1.13 17.90 -12.69
N ALA A 179 -0.99 16.84 -13.48
CA ALA A 179 -2.12 16.24 -14.20
C ALA A 179 -3.21 15.82 -13.20
N CYS A 180 -4.47 16.11 -13.51
CA CYS A 180 -5.62 15.71 -12.72
C CYS A 180 -6.46 14.70 -13.49
N PHE A 181 -6.36 13.43 -13.11
CA PHE A 181 -7.09 12.35 -13.73
C PHE A 181 -8.53 12.28 -13.20
N ALA A 182 -9.45 11.85 -14.04
CA ALA A 182 -10.86 11.64 -13.71
C ALA A 182 -11.07 10.36 -12.90
N SER A 183 -10.22 9.34 -13.07
CA SER A 183 -10.33 8.06 -12.36
C SER A 183 -8.97 7.42 -12.09
N ALA A 184 -8.97 6.45 -11.18
CA ALA A 184 -7.84 5.56 -10.90
C ALA A 184 -7.36 4.81 -12.15
N GLU A 185 -8.30 4.29 -12.94
CA GLU A 185 -8.00 3.60 -14.20
C GLU A 185 -7.33 4.51 -15.22
N GLU A 186 -7.86 5.73 -15.43
CA GLU A 186 -7.28 6.70 -16.35
C GLU A 186 -5.83 7.02 -15.95
N ALA A 187 -5.61 7.26 -14.65
CA ALA A 187 -4.29 7.57 -14.11
C ALA A 187 -3.29 6.44 -14.38
N VAL A 188 -3.65 5.20 -14.04
CA VAL A 188 -2.82 4.02 -14.30
C VAL A 188 -2.58 3.83 -15.79
N ASN A 189 -3.59 4.08 -16.63
CA ASN A 189 -3.45 3.93 -18.07
C ASN A 189 -2.47 4.93 -18.67
N ILE A 190 -2.64 6.22 -18.39
CA ILE A 190 -1.78 7.26 -18.95
C ILE A 190 -0.34 7.14 -18.42
N VAL A 191 -0.18 6.98 -17.11
CA VAL A 191 1.14 6.89 -16.48
C VAL A 191 1.82 5.57 -16.83
N GLY A 192 1.07 4.46 -16.80
CA GLY A 192 1.56 3.13 -17.15
C GLY A 192 2.06 3.07 -18.58
N ASN A 193 1.29 3.59 -19.55
CA ASN A 193 1.70 3.64 -20.95
C ASN A 193 2.98 4.48 -21.13
N ARG A 194 3.13 5.58 -20.38
CA ARG A 194 4.37 6.37 -20.41
C ARG A 194 5.56 5.57 -19.88
N ILE A 195 5.40 4.85 -18.77
CA ILE A 195 6.44 4.02 -18.18
C ILE A 195 6.83 2.88 -19.12
N GLU A 196 5.85 2.23 -19.74
CA GLU A 196 6.05 1.17 -20.73
C GLU A 196 6.97 1.61 -21.87
N VAL A 197 6.67 2.76 -22.49
CA VAL A 197 7.55 3.38 -23.52
C VAL A 197 8.97 3.62 -23.00
N LEU A 198 9.16 3.98 -21.73
CA LEU A 198 10.49 4.18 -21.16
C LEU A 198 11.21 2.85 -20.93
N VAL A 199 10.50 1.82 -20.46
CA VAL A 199 11.02 0.46 -20.28
C VAL A 199 11.49 -0.10 -21.62
N GLU A 200 10.68 0.03 -22.68
CA GLU A 200 11.02 -0.37 -24.05
C GLU A 200 12.26 0.38 -24.58
N LYS A 201 12.44 1.64 -24.18
CA LYS A 201 13.64 2.45 -24.49
C LYS A 201 14.83 2.15 -23.56
N ASN A 202 14.94 0.92 -23.08
CA ASN A 202 16.02 0.43 -22.22
C ASN A 202 16.16 1.17 -20.88
N ARG A 203 15.11 1.83 -20.38
CA ARG A 203 15.05 2.40 -19.02
C ARG A 203 14.43 1.44 -18.02
N SER A 204 14.70 0.14 -18.19
CA SER A 204 14.09 -0.96 -17.45
C SER A 204 14.65 -1.19 -16.04
N THR A 205 15.46 -0.28 -15.50
CA THR A 205 15.97 -0.34 -14.12
C THR A 205 15.80 1.02 -13.44
N PRO A 206 15.60 1.06 -12.11
CA PRO A 206 15.47 2.32 -11.35
C PRO A 206 16.62 3.31 -11.61
N ALA A 207 17.85 2.80 -11.70
CA ALA A 207 19.04 3.60 -11.98
C ALA A 207 19.02 4.26 -13.38
N LYS A 208 18.39 3.63 -14.38
CA LYS A 208 18.22 4.21 -15.72
C LYS A 208 16.98 5.07 -15.85
N MET A 209 15.91 4.73 -15.11
CA MET A 209 14.61 5.43 -15.13
C MET A 209 14.72 6.84 -14.55
N VAL A 210 15.53 7.03 -13.51
CA VAL A 210 15.63 8.30 -12.78
C VAL A 210 15.96 9.49 -13.69
N ASP A 211 16.86 9.32 -14.66
CA ASP A 211 17.28 10.40 -15.57
C ASP A 211 16.11 11.01 -16.33
N THR A 212 15.18 10.17 -16.80
CA THR A 212 14.06 10.62 -17.63
C THR A 212 12.83 10.95 -16.79
N TRP A 213 12.50 10.16 -15.77
CA TRP A 213 11.30 10.41 -14.97
C TRP A 213 11.48 11.62 -14.04
N LYS A 214 12.56 11.66 -13.28
CA LYS A 214 12.80 12.70 -12.26
C LYS A 214 13.44 13.96 -12.87
N CYS A 215 14.44 13.80 -13.73
CA CYS A 215 15.25 14.93 -14.22
C CYS A 215 14.97 15.33 -15.67
N GLY A 216 14.18 14.55 -16.41
CA GLY A 216 13.88 14.76 -17.83
C GLY A 216 14.99 14.32 -18.79
N THR A 217 16.25 14.64 -18.51
CA THR A 217 17.40 14.31 -19.39
C THR A 217 18.53 13.58 -18.68
N SER A 218 19.02 14.11 -17.55
CA SER A 218 20.08 13.51 -16.75
C SER A 218 20.01 14.01 -15.32
N CYS A 219 20.25 13.13 -14.35
CA CYS A 219 20.36 13.49 -12.94
C CYS A 219 21.82 13.66 -12.46
N LYS A 220 22.77 13.91 -13.38
CA LYS A 220 24.17 14.11 -12.99
C LYS A 220 24.31 15.34 -12.08
N GLY A 221 24.75 15.11 -10.84
CA GLY A 221 24.90 16.16 -9.82
C GLY A 221 23.64 16.47 -9.01
N ASP A 222 22.50 15.79 -9.24
CA ASP A 222 21.31 15.92 -8.39
C ASP A 222 21.50 15.11 -7.08
N PRO A 223 21.62 15.75 -5.92
CA PRO A 223 21.81 15.06 -4.64
C PRO A 223 20.60 14.22 -4.21
N GLY A 224 19.41 14.49 -4.75
CA GLY A 224 18.18 13.74 -4.48
C GLY A 224 18.01 12.49 -5.35
N ALA A 225 18.76 12.35 -6.45
CA ALA A 225 18.64 11.21 -7.35
C ALA A 225 19.00 9.86 -6.69
N PRO A 226 20.07 9.74 -5.88
CA PRO A 226 20.38 8.48 -5.19
C PRO A 226 19.25 8.01 -4.25
N SER A 227 18.67 8.92 -3.47
CA SER A 227 17.52 8.60 -2.59
C SER A 227 16.30 8.15 -3.39
N TRP A 228 16.06 8.79 -4.53
CA TRP A 228 14.98 8.41 -5.43
C TRP A 228 15.18 7.00 -5.97
N VAL A 229 16.36 6.72 -6.54
CA VAL A 229 16.71 5.40 -7.09
C VAL A 229 16.59 4.33 -6.01
N SER A 230 17.11 4.59 -4.80
CA SER A 230 17.05 3.64 -3.69
C SER A 230 15.61 3.29 -3.30
N THR A 231 14.74 4.30 -3.20
CA THR A 231 13.33 4.07 -2.85
C THR A 231 12.64 3.26 -3.94
N VAL A 232 12.80 3.65 -5.21
CA VAL A 232 12.14 2.96 -6.32
C VAL A 232 12.66 1.53 -6.46
N ALA A 233 13.97 1.31 -6.33
CA ALA A 233 14.58 -0.02 -6.36
C ALA A 233 14.04 -0.95 -5.28
N LEU A 234 13.89 -0.46 -4.04
CA LEU A 234 13.37 -1.27 -2.94
C LEU A 234 11.99 -1.88 -3.23
N TYR A 235 11.11 -1.17 -3.92
CA TYR A 235 9.79 -1.70 -4.31
C TYR A 235 9.84 -2.46 -5.63
N PHE A 236 10.69 -2.01 -6.55
CA PHE A 236 10.88 -2.68 -7.83
C PHE A 236 11.37 -4.12 -7.64
N ASP A 237 12.39 -4.30 -6.81
CA ASP A 237 13.03 -5.60 -6.58
C ASP A 237 12.08 -6.58 -5.86
N LYS A 238 11.15 -6.09 -5.04
CA LYS A 238 10.11 -6.92 -4.37
C LYS A 238 9.06 -7.45 -5.33
N LEU A 239 8.85 -6.80 -6.47
CA LEU A 239 7.79 -7.14 -7.42
C LEU A 239 8.34 -7.87 -8.65
N VAL A 240 9.57 -7.56 -9.06
CA VAL A 240 10.22 -8.14 -10.24
C VAL A 240 11.15 -9.30 -9.83
N GLU A 241 10.99 -9.88 -8.63
CA GLU A 241 11.92 -10.89 -8.09
C GLU A 241 12.33 -11.92 -9.16
N LYS A 242 13.64 -12.02 -9.37
CA LYS A 242 14.27 -12.90 -10.33
C LYS A 242 13.85 -14.33 -10.04
N ASN A 243 13.03 -14.91 -10.91
CA ASN A 243 13.09 -16.35 -11.16
C ASN A 243 14.54 -16.65 -11.58
N SER A 244 15.39 -16.97 -10.60
CA SER A 244 16.76 -17.45 -10.80
C SER A 244 16.71 -18.94 -11.06
#